data_AF-A0A2E3BF97-F1
#
_entry.id   AF-A0A2E3BF97-F1
#
_cell.length_a   1.000
_cell.length_b   1.000
_cell.length_c   1.000
_cell.angle_alpha   90.00
_cell.angle_beta   90.00
_cell.angle_gamma   90.00
#
_symmetry.space_group_name_H-M   'P 1'
#
loop_
_entity.id
_entity.type
_entity.pdbx_description
1 polymer ?
#
loop_
_entity_poly.entity_id
_entity_poly.type
_entity_poly.pdbx_seq_one_letter_code
_entity_poly.pdbx_strand_id
1 'polypeptide(L)'
;MEQHTHKRLYSAHAWVGIISGILLFIVTFSGIPALFDHEIEYWQYPGYSEQHRSEVKQQPFNLERTLQASKDLGFQHDNFFIQPANEINNHVILAHFEKGKEPDIRYLNASSYQQFNASPSELNHLLAHLHTDLHLPNPWGRYLVGLSGMAMLLAIIAGIFIHIKWRKEFVMLRPKRSWRLLLTDQHKLLGLWSLPFTFILAFTGTILGLLGLISPILALAAFNGDVEKATVAVLGPTAEVTGEYSPVYPLNKLSERLTIDLPDTSIEFIQVSGLNIIAPENTDKTSKETSKLVTDIGGIIKFSGYHDDKLSNLETVTYSLSTGERIHQGSFIGKGAFQRIFAAVTPLHYVLFGNTWLKVFYALSALAACGLILTGNMLWLHRRGHGAQHWLSKSTLGICGGLVVATSITFAASQISYAFKFSTESGLHHLSEEVVFWSSWGLMILAPYFIKDSFKLSHYFLRLTSLGLIFTLIADGLFNQRWIGLTQGWVLNIQMGILFSALLFIYLDWKLPNSIKPKSK
;
A
#
# COMPACT_ATOMS: atom_id res chain seq x y z
N MET A 1 -31.26 -11.42 -23.70
CA MET A 1 -31.29 -10.02 -23.25
C MET A 1 -31.90 -9.21 -24.36
N GLU A 2 -33.02 -8.58 -24.09
CA GLU A 2 -33.70 -7.71 -25.04
C GLU A 2 -32.80 -6.53 -25.43
N GLN A 3 -32.95 -6.03 -26.65
CA GLN A 3 -32.13 -4.93 -27.19
C GLN A 3 -32.20 -3.67 -26.31
N HIS A 4 -33.35 -3.43 -25.69
CA HIS A 4 -33.57 -2.31 -24.79
C HIS A 4 -32.76 -2.43 -23.49
N THR A 5 -32.74 -3.62 -22.86
CA THR A 5 -31.91 -3.91 -21.67
C THR A 5 -30.42 -3.75 -21.97
N HIS A 6 -29.96 -4.21 -23.13
CA HIS A 6 -28.58 -4.04 -23.56
C HIS A 6 -28.19 -2.56 -23.73
N LYS A 7 -29.07 -1.74 -24.33
CA LYS A 7 -28.84 -0.29 -24.48
C LYS A 7 -28.77 0.41 -23.11
N ARG A 8 -29.64 0.05 -22.17
CA ARG A 8 -29.64 0.60 -20.80
C ARG A 8 -28.36 0.25 -20.04
N LEU A 9 -27.92 -1.01 -20.07
CA LEU A 9 -26.66 -1.44 -19.45
C LEU A 9 -25.46 -0.71 -20.04
N TYR A 10 -25.41 -0.58 -21.37
CA TYR A 10 -24.35 0.16 -22.05
C TYR A 10 -24.31 1.64 -21.62
N SER A 11 -25.48 2.27 -21.51
CA SER A 11 -25.61 3.65 -21.04
C SER A 11 -25.15 3.79 -19.59
N ALA A 12 -25.60 2.89 -18.70
CA ALA A 12 -25.21 2.89 -17.29
C ALA A 12 -23.69 2.71 -17.14
N HIS A 13 -23.10 1.71 -17.79
CA HIS A 13 -21.65 1.48 -17.79
C HIS A 13 -20.88 2.72 -18.27
N ALA A 14 -21.32 3.33 -19.38
CA ALA A 14 -20.68 4.52 -19.91
C ALA A 14 -20.75 5.73 -18.96
N TRP A 15 -21.90 5.96 -18.31
CA TRP A 15 -22.06 7.10 -17.40
C TRP A 15 -21.35 6.90 -16.07
N VAL A 16 -21.47 5.71 -15.47
CA VAL A 16 -20.73 5.35 -14.25
C VAL A 16 -19.23 5.52 -14.50
N GLY A 17 -18.71 4.98 -15.61
CA GLY A 17 -17.29 5.09 -15.96
C GLY A 17 -16.82 6.52 -16.21
N ILE A 18 -17.66 7.40 -16.75
CA ILE A 18 -17.25 8.79 -17.06
C ILE A 18 -17.33 9.69 -15.83
N ILE A 19 -18.37 9.52 -14.99
CA ILE A 19 -18.53 10.30 -13.75
C ILE A 19 -17.42 9.94 -12.76
N SER A 20 -17.08 8.65 -12.67
CA SER A 20 -16.05 8.17 -11.73
C SER A 20 -14.65 8.10 -12.34
N GLY A 21 -14.49 8.19 -13.67
CA GLY A 21 -13.27 7.80 -14.38
C GLY A 21 -12.01 8.55 -13.95
N ILE A 22 -12.08 9.87 -13.76
CA ILE A 22 -10.92 10.64 -13.30
C ILE A 22 -10.49 10.21 -11.88
N LEU A 23 -11.46 10.07 -10.97
CA LEU A 23 -11.20 9.61 -9.61
C LEU A 23 -10.66 8.18 -9.59
N LEU A 24 -11.28 7.28 -10.38
CA LEU A 24 -10.82 5.91 -10.53
C LEU A 24 -9.39 5.85 -11.07
N PHE A 25 -9.02 6.74 -11.99
CA PHE A 25 -7.65 6.79 -12.45
C PHE A 25 -6.70 7.17 -11.32
N ILE A 26 -7.02 8.21 -10.54
CA ILE A 26 -6.18 8.65 -9.41
C ILE A 26 -5.95 7.47 -8.47
N VAL A 27 -7.03 6.85 -7.98
CA VAL A 27 -6.97 5.73 -7.03
C VAL A 27 -6.26 4.51 -7.63
N THR A 28 -6.59 4.13 -8.86
CA THR A 28 -5.99 2.95 -9.49
C THR A 28 -4.50 3.15 -9.78
N PHE A 29 -4.11 4.34 -10.24
CA PHE A 29 -2.72 4.66 -10.53
C PHE A 29 -1.90 4.78 -9.25
N SER A 30 -2.37 5.49 -8.22
CA SER A 30 -1.67 5.60 -6.93
C SER A 30 -1.60 4.26 -6.19
N GLY A 31 -2.52 3.34 -6.47
CA GLY A 31 -2.46 1.95 -5.98
C GLY A 31 -1.26 1.16 -6.51
N ILE A 32 -0.68 1.53 -7.67
CA ILE A 32 0.49 0.84 -8.24
C ILE A 32 1.72 1.02 -7.35
N PRO A 33 2.20 2.24 -7.03
CA PRO A 33 3.30 2.40 -6.09
C PRO A 33 2.91 1.96 -4.66
N ALA A 34 1.65 2.15 -4.24
CA ALA A 34 1.21 1.71 -2.91
C ALA A 34 1.29 0.18 -2.71
N LEU A 35 1.20 -0.61 -3.78
CA LEU A 35 1.41 -2.06 -3.73
C LEU A 35 2.85 -2.44 -3.33
N PHE A 36 3.79 -1.53 -3.59
CA PHE A 36 5.21 -1.66 -3.26
C PHE A 36 5.61 -0.74 -2.11
N ASP A 37 4.68 -0.40 -1.22
CA ASP A 37 4.91 0.56 -0.12
C ASP A 37 6.15 0.20 0.72
N HIS A 38 6.24 -1.05 1.20
CA HIS A 38 7.39 -1.52 1.97
C HIS A 38 8.70 -1.53 1.16
N GLU A 39 8.64 -1.94 -0.10
CA GLU A 39 9.81 -1.94 -0.96
C GLU A 39 10.29 -0.49 -1.22
N ILE A 40 9.37 0.44 -1.47
CA ILE A 40 9.69 1.86 -1.67
C ILE A 40 10.22 2.47 -0.37
N GLU A 41 9.63 2.19 0.78
CA GLU A 41 10.15 2.62 2.09
C GLU A 41 11.59 2.14 2.31
N TYR A 42 11.86 0.87 2.03
CA TYR A 42 13.20 0.30 2.13
C TYR A 42 14.20 0.98 1.19
N TRP A 43 13.78 1.29 -0.04
CA TRP A 43 14.64 1.92 -1.04
C TRP A 43 14.80 3.44 -0.81
N GLN A 44 13.75 4.16 -0.44
CA GLN A 44 13.76 5.61 -0.37
C GLN A 44 14.73 6.11 0.69
N TYR A 45 14.97 5.35 1.76
CA TYR A 45 15.93 5.68 2.81
C TYR A 45 17.16 4.75 2.80
N PRO A 46 18.34 5.24 2.37
CA PRO A 46 19.57 4.44 2.37
C PRO A 46 19.88 3.81 3.73
N GLY A 47 19.56 4.51 4.83
CA GLY A 47 19.78 4.04 6.20
C GLY A 47 19.08 2.72 6.51
N TYR A 48 17.91 2.44 5.92
CA TYR A 48 17.26 1.12 6.01
C TYR A 48 18.02 0.06 5.21
N SER A 49 18.38 0.37 3.96
CA SER A 49 19.08 -0.59 3.09
C SER A 49 20.50 -0.94 3.56
N GLU A 50 21.17 -0.04 4.28
CA GLU A 50 22.49 -0.29 4.86
C GLU A 50 22.46 -1.26 6.05
N GLN A 51 21.33 -1.35 6.77
CA GLN A 51 21.19 -2.34 7.85
C GLN A 51 21.30 -3.78 7.33
N HIS A 52 21.02 -4.02 6.04
CA HIS A 52 21.13 -5.33 5.40
C HIS A 52 22.56 -5.68 4.95
N ARG A 53 23.48 -4.71 4.90
CA ARG A 53 24.85 -4.91 4.41
C ARG A 53 25.78 -5.61 5.41
N SER A 54 25.31 -5.83 6.65
CA SER A 54 26.04 -6.60 7.65
C SER A 54 25.91 -8.09 7.32
N GLU A 55 27.03 -8.81 7.15
CA GLU A 55 27.13 -10.25 6.83
C GLU A 55 26.49 -11.21 7.87
N VAL A 56 25.70 -10.68 8.79
CA VAL A 56 24.96 -11.44 9.77
C VAL A 56 23.79 -12.09 9.04
N LYS A 57 23.85 -13.42 8.84
CA LYS A 57 22.69 -14.25 8.46
C LYS A 57 21.47 -13.73 9.21
N GLN A 58 20.36 -13.50 8.50
CA GLN A 58 19.08 -13.13 9.09
C GLN A 58 18.88 -13.94 10.38
N GLN A 59 19.06 -13.28 11.53
CA GLN A 59 18.78 -13.93 12.79
C GLN A 59 17.27 -13.96 12.92
N PRO A 60 16.68 -15.11 13.29
CA PRO A 60 15.26 -15.13 13.60
C PRO A 60 14.94 -14.06 14.64
N PHE A 61 13.80 -13.40 14.47
CA PHE A 61 13.32 -12.37 15.40
C PHE A 61 13.49 -12.84 16.85
N ASN A 62 14.17 -12.04 17.67
CA ASN A 62 14.44 -12.37 19.06
C ASN A 62 13.64 -11.42 19.97
N LEU A 63 12.53 -11.95 20.50
CA LEU A 63 11.63 -11.22 21.39
C LEU A 63 12.34 -10.72 22.66
N GLU A 64 13.20 -11.56 23.26
CA GLU A 64 13.92 -11.21 24.49
C GLU A 64 14.86 -10.03 24.27
N ARG A 65 15.64 -10.05 23.19
CA ARG A 65 16.52 -8.93 22.80
C ARG A 65 15.72 -7.68 22.49
N THR A 66 14.58 -7.80 21.83
CA THR A 66 13.69 -6.68 21.52
C THR A 66 13.17 -6.00 22.80
N LEU A 67 12.66 -6.79 23.75
CA LEU A 67 12.14 -6.27 25.02
C LEU A 67 13.26 -5.72 25.92
N GLN A 68 14.45 -6.31 25.87
CA GLN A 68 15.61 -5.77 26.56
C GLN A 68 16.07 -4.44 25.94
N ALA A 69 16.08 -4.29 24.61
CA ALA A 69 16.37 -3.03 23.95
C ALA A 69 15.32 -1.95 24.24
N SER A 70 14.03 -2.31 24.24
CA SER A 70 12.93 -1.43 24.65
C SER A 70 13.19 -0.82 26.04
N LYS A 71 13.58 -1.68 26.98
CA LYS A 71 13.98 -1.28 28.33
C LYS A 71 15.20 -0.36 28.35
N ASP A 72 16.26 -0.71 27.63
CA ASP A 72 17.52 0.05 27.61
C ASP A 72 17.35 1.44 27.00
N LEU A 73 16.37 1.60 26.10
CA LEU A 73 15.98 2.88 25.50
C LEU A 73 15.00 3.69 26.35
N GLY A 74 14.51 3.14 27.47
CA GLY A 74 13.45 3.77 28.27
C GLY A 74 12.10 3.81 27.55
N PHE A 75 11.87 2.94 26.56
CA PHE A 75 10.59 2.80 25.87
C PHE A 75 9.61 2.02 26.76
N GLN A 76 9.05 2.70 27.75
CA GLN A 76 8.20 2.09 28.77
C GLN A 76 6.75 2.55 28.59
N HIS A 77 5.91 1.62 28.12
CA HIS A 77 4.50 1.89 27.85
C HIS A 77 3.65 0.70 28.30
N ASP A 78 2.50 0.97 28.92
CA ASP A 78 1.57 -0.08 29.37
C ASP A 78 1.02 -0.92 28.23
N ASN A 79 0.93 -0.33 27.04
CA ASN A 79 0.55 -1.02 25.81
C ASN A 79 1.37 -0.51 24.64
N PHE A 80 2.10 -1.39 23.98
CA PHE A 80 2.86 -1.04 22.77
C PHE A 80 2.87 -2.19 21.78
N PHE A 81 3.31 -1.86 20.58
CA PHE A 81 3.35 -2.76 19.45
C PHE A 81 4.79 -2.97 18.99
N ILE A 82 5.07 -4.18 18.54
CA ILE A 82 6.33 -4.57 17.93
C ILE A 82 5.99 -5.06 16.52
N GLN A 83 6.58 -4.45 15.50
CA GLN A 83 6.63 -5.00 14.16
C GLN A 83 7.98 -5.70 13.99
N PRO A 84 8.03 -7.04 13.89
CA PRO A 84 9.27 -7.76 13.63
C PRO A 84 9.87 -7.39 12.28
N ALA A 85 11.17 -7.65 12.13
CA ALA A 85 11.81 -7.61 10.82
C ALA A 85 11.23 -8.69 9.90
N ASN A 86 11.14 -8.38 8.61
CA ASN A 86 10.62 -9.29 7.58
C ASN A 86 11.62 -9.41 6.40
N GLU A 87 11.21 -10.08 5.32
CA GLU A 87 12.08 -10.30 4.16
C GLU A 87 12.55 -9.01 3.46
N ILE A 88 11.83 -7.91 3.64
CA ILE A 88 12.12 -6.61 3.01
C ILE A 88 12.85 -5.71 4.01
N ASN A 89 12.27 -5.53 5.20
CA ASN A 89 12.72 -4.60 6.23
C ASN A 89 13.56 -5.33 7.29
N ASN A 90 14.87 -5.05 7.33
CA ASN A 90 15.79 -5.61 8.34
C ASN A 90 15.82 -4.79 9.65
N HIS A 91 14.67 -4.32 10.09
CA HIS A 91 14.54 -3.54 11.32
C HIS A 91 13.27 -3.92 12.08
N VAL A 92 13.29 -3.68 13.38
CA VAL A 92 12.16 -3.87 14.28
C VAL A 92 11.60 -2.49 14.63
N ILE A 93 10.28 -2.34 14.60
CA ILE A 93 9.61 -1.10 15.00
C ILE A 93 8.94 -1.32 16.35
N LEU A 94 9.21 -0.45 17.31
CA LEU A 94 8.42 -0.30 18.54
C LEU A 94 7.50 0.89 18.36
N ALA A 95 6.21 0.73 18.63
CA ALA A 95 5.23 1.81 18.47
C ALA A 95 4.25 1.85 19.65
N HIS A 96 4.08 3.03 20.23
CA HIS A 96 3.05 3.33 21.21
C HIS A 96 2.16 4.46 20.69
N PHE A 97 0.86 4.27 20.82
CA PHE A 97 -0.14 5.25 20.40
C PHE A 97 -0.96 5.67 21.62
N GLU A 98 -0.93 6.97 21.91
CA GLU A 98 -1.76 7.58 22.96
C GLU A 98 -2.71 8.59 22.34
N LYS A 99 -3.98 8.57 22.76
CA LYS A 99 -5.00 9.47 22.21
C LYS A 99 -4.64 10.93 22.50
N GLY A 100 -4.50 11.74 21.44
CA GLY A 100 -4.23 13.16 21.56
C GLY A 100 -2.75 13.51 21.78
N LYS A 101 -1.84 12.53 21.67
CA LYS A 101 -0.40 12.76 21.64
C LYS A 101 0.20 12.20 20.35
N GLU A 102 1.36 12.71 20.00
CA GLU A 102 2.15 12.14 18.91
C GLU A 102 2.57 10.71 19.27
N PRO A 103 2.56 9.78 18.29
CA PRO A 103 2.95 8.40 18.52
C PRO A 103 4.43 8.32 18.87
N ASP A 104 4.77 7.47 19.84
CA ASP A 104 6.15 7.19 20.20
C ASP A 104 6.66 5.98 19.41
N ILE A 105 7.47 6.22 18.37
CA ILE A 105 7.97 5.19 17.46
C ILE A 105 9.49 5.10 17.55
N ARG A 106 10.04 3.87 17.62
CA ARG A 106 11.47 3.58 17.65
C ARG A 106 11.82 2.51 16.63
N TYR A 107 12.93 2.72 15.92
CA TYR A 107 13.43 1.78 14.92
C TYR A 107 14.72 1.14 15.43
N LEU A 108 14.76 -0.18 15.46
CA LEU A 108 15.91 -0.97 15.93
C LEU A 108 16.46 -1.80 14.77
N ASN A 109 17.79 -1.86 14.62
CA ASN A 109 18.39 -2.83 13.71
C ASN A 109 18.05 -4.25 14.17
N ALA A 110 17.62 -5.12 13.25
CA ALA A 110 17.14 -6.47 13.61
C ALA A 110 18.22 -7.41 14.17
N SER A 111 19.50 -7.13 13.91
CA SER A 111 20.64 -7.93 14.37
C SER A 111 21.26 -7.36 15.65
N SER A 112 21.53 -6.05 15.69
CA SER A 112 22.20 -5.40 16.82
C SER A 112 21.24 -4.88 17.89
N TYR A 113 19.95 -4.74 17.57
CA TYR A 113 18.93 -4.10 18.41
C TYR A 113 19.27 -2.67 18.83
N GLN A 114 20.20 -2.03 18.12
CA GLN A 114 20.54 -0.62 18.33
C GLN A 114 19.53 0.27 17.62
N GLN A 115 19.14 1.34 18.29
CA GLN A 115 18.25 2.34 17.72
C GLN A 115 18.92 3.09 16.58
N PHE A 116 18.15 3.41 15.54
CA PHE A 116 18.52 4.32 14.48
C PHE A 116 17.33 5.22 14.09
N ASN A 117 17.57 6.20 13.22
CA ASN A 117 16.58 7.21 12.87
C ASN A 117 15.52 6.68 11.90
N ALA A 118 14.31 7.21 12.01
CA ALA A 118 13.25 7.01 11.02
C ALA A 118 13.67 7.59 9.66
N SER A 119 13.03 7.09 8.59
CA SER A 119 13.15 7.68 7.26
C SER A 119 12.79 9.18 7.30
N PRO A 120 13.64 10.08 6.80
CA PRO A 120 13.27 11.49 6.60
C PRO A 120 12.41 11.71 5.34
N SER A 121 12.35 10.71 4.46
CA SER A 121 11.51 10.71 3.25
C SER A 121 10.10 10.20 3.58
N GLU A 122 9.10 10.83 2.98
CA GLU A 122 7.67 10.52 3.06
C GLU A 122 7.13 9.97 1.72
N LEU A 123 7.99 9.69 0.74
CA LEU A 123 7.57 9.31 -0.62
C LEU A 123 6.56 8.14 -0.64
N ASN A 124 6.85 7.05 0.08
CA ASN A 124 5.96 5.89 0.15
C ASN A 124 4.61 6.27 0.77
N HIS A 125 4.62 6.96 1.91
CA HIS A 125 3.43 7.37 2.64
C HIS A 125 2.59 8.40 1.86
N LEU A 126 3.21 9.38 1.20
CA LEU A 126 2.57 10.33 0.28
C LEU A 126 1.80 9.60 -0.83
N LEU A 127 2.38 8.58 -1.45
CA LEU A 127 1.72 7.84 -2.53
C LEU A 127 0.64 6.88 -2.00
N ALA A 128 0.91 6.19 -0.90
CA ALA A 128 -0.05 5.30 -0.24
C ALA A 128 -1.27 6.08 0.27
N HIS A 129 -1.08 7.21 0.93
CA HIS A 129 -2.14 8.06 1.46
C HIS A 129 -3.00 8.69 0.34
N LEU A 130 -2.41 8.94 -0.84
CA LEU A 130 -3.18 9.33 -2.02
C LEU A 130 -4.09 8.21 -2.51
N HIS A 131 -3.64 6.97 -2.47
CA HIS A 131 -4.46 5.81 -2.81
C HIS A 131 -5.58 5.59 -1.78
N THR A 132 -5.25 5.71 -0.49
CA THR A 132 -6.13 5.26 0.57
C THR A 132 -7.14 6.31 1.03
N ASP A 133 -6.75 7.59 1.00
CA ASP A 133 -7.54 8.70 1.53
C ASP A 133 -7.56 9.93 0.61
N LEU A 134 -6.88 9.89 -0.54
CA LEU A 134 -6.76 11.03 -1.47
C LEU A 134 -6.16 12.28 -0.82
N HIS A 135 -5.40 12.12 0.28
CA HIS A 135 -4.95 13.22 1.15
C HIS A 135 -6.07 14.06 1.78
N LEU A 136 -7.29 13.53 1.81
CA LEU A 136 -8.41 14.18 2.48
C LEU A 136 -8.47 13.74 3.95
N PRO A 137 -9.03 14.58 4.85
CA PRO A 137 -9.18 14.21 6.25
C PRO A 137 -10.00 12.94 6.45
N ASN A 138 -9.59 12.12 7.42
CA ASN A 138 -10.34 10.94 7.86
C ASN A 138 -11.72 11.37 8.43
N PRO A 139 -12.83 10.66 8.14
CA PRO A 139 -12.93 9.45 7.31
C PRO A 139 -13.31 9.71 5.85
N TRP A 140 -13.40 10.98 5.43
CA TRP A 140 -14.02 11.38 4.17
C TRP A 140 -13.24 10.89 2.95
N GLY A 141 -11.92 11.00 3.00
CA GLY A 141 -11.02 10.47 1.97
C GLY A 141 -11.22 8.98 1.74
N ARG A 142 -11.14 8.22 2.83
CA ARG A 142 -11.36 6.77 2.86
C ARG A 142 -12.69 6.36 2.23
N TYR A 143 -13.78 7.03 2.60
CA TYR A 143 -15.10 6.75 2.05
C TYR A 143 -15.19 7.06 0.56
N LEU A 144 -14.58 8.15 0.10
CA LEU A 144 -14.59 8.50 -1.33
C LEU A 144 -13.84 7.46 -2.17
N VAL A 145 -12.71 6.95 -1.67
CA VAL A 145 -11.97 5.83 -2.27
C VAL A 145 -12.84 4.57 -2.30
N GLY A 146 -13.49 4.21 -1.19
CA GLY A 146 -14.40 3.06 -1.13
C GLY A 146 -15.59 3.16 -2.10
N LEU A 147 -16.20 4.33 -2.22
CA LEU A 147 -17.26 4.61 -3.19
C LEU A 147 -16.76 4.52 -4.63
N SER A 148 -15.52 4.92 -4.90
CA SER A 148 -14.90 4.74 -6.21
C SER A 148 -14.75 3.25 -6.54
N GLY A 149 -14.28 2.43 -5.59
CA GLY A 149 -14.25 0.96 -5.73
C GLY A 149 -15.62 0.38 -6.07
N MET A 150 -16.68 0.87 -5.41
CA MET A 150 -18.05 0.44 -5.68
C MET A 150 -18.51 0.82 -7.09
N ALA A 151 -18.18 2.04 -7.55
CA ALA A 151 -18.46 2.46 -8.92
C ALA A 151 -17.75 1.57 -9.95
N MET A 152 -16.50 1.19 -9.68
CA MET A 152 -15.73 0.27 -10.51
C MET A 152 -16.35 -1.14 -10.54
N LEU A 153 -16.79 -1.68 -9.39
CA LEU A 153 -17.52 -2.95 -9.33
C LEU A 153 -18.78 -2.93 -10.19
N LEU A 154 -19.60 -1.88 -10.06
CA LEU A 154 -20.82 -1.73 -10.85
C LEU A 154 -20.50 -1.65 -12.35
N ALA A 155 -19.43 -0.93 -12.72
CA ALA A 155 -18.97 -0.85 -14.10
C ALA A 155 -18.48 -2.21 -14.62
N ILE A 156 -17.74 -2.98 -13.83
CA ILE A 156 -17.26 -4.34 -14.16
C ILE A 156 -18.44 -5.28 -14.36
N ILE A 157 -19.38 -5.33 -13.41
CA ILE A 157 -20.57 -6.19 -13.48
C ILE A 157 -21.36 -5.85 -14.75
N ALA A 158 -21.62 -4.56 -14.99
CA ALA A 158 -22.30 -4.13 -16.23
C ALA A 158 -21.50 -4.53 -17.49
N GLY A 159 -20.17 -4.37 -17.48
CA GLY A 159 -19.28 -4.77 -18.58
C GLY A 159 -19.35 -6.26 -18.90
N ILE A 160 -19.35 -7.12 -17.87
CA ILE A 160 -19.52 -8.58 -18.03
C ILE A 160 -20.83 -8.88 -18.75
N PHE A 161 -21.96 -8.32 -18.29
CA PHE A 161 -23.26 -8.55 -18.91
C PHE A 161 -23.37 -8.03 -20.34
N ILE A 162 -22.74 -6.90 -20.65
CA ILE A 162 -22.70 -6.34 -22.01
C ILE A 162 -21.98 -7.32 -22.96
N HIS A 163 -20.88 -7.93 -22.52
CA HIS A 163 -20.00 -8.68 -23.41
C HIS A 163 -20.12 -10.22 -23.32
N ILE A 164 -20.91 -10.78 -22.39
CA ILE A 164 -21.03 -12.23 -22.13
C ILE A 164 -21.37 -13.09 -23.36
N LYS A 165 -22.05 -12.53 -24.37
CA LYS A 165 -22.44 -13.25 -25.60
C LYS A 165 -21.44 -13.18 -26.76
N TRP A 166 -20.39 -12.37 -26.66
CA TRP A 166 -19.54 -11.97 -27.81
C TRP A 166 -18.09 -12.46 -27.69
N ARG A 167 -17.90 -13.70 -27.22
CA ARG A 167 -16.60 -14.35 -26.94
C ARG A 167 -15.58 -14.33 -28.10
N LYS A 168 -16.03 -14.28 -29.36
CA LYS A 168 -15.14 -14.31 -30.54
C LYS A 168 -14.46 -12.97 -30.86
N GLU A 169 -14.92 -11.85 -30.30
CA GLU A 169 -14.40 -10.51 -30.62
C GLU A 169 -13.35 -9.97 -29.63
N PHE A 170 -13.07 -10.66 -28.53
CA PHE A 170 -12.25 -10.11 -27.45
C PHE A 170 -10.74 -10.07 -27.74
N VAL A 171 -10.26 -10.78 -28.77
CA VAL A 171 -8.82 -11.00 -29.00
C VAL A 171 -8.34 -10.39 -30.33
N MET A 172 -9.21 -9.66 -31.04
CA MET A 172 -8.85 -9.07 -32.33
C MET A 172 -8.47 -7.60 -32.21
N LEU A 173 -7.17 -7.28 -32.34
CA LEU A 173 -6.68 -5.92 -32.52
C LEU A 173 -6.70 -5.54 -34.00
N ARG A 174 -7.43 -4.46 -34.37
CA ARG A 174 -7.55 -4.00 -35.77
C ARG A 174 -6.92 -2.60 -35.98
N PRO A 175 -5.60 -2.44 -35.84
CA PRO A 175 -4.93 -1.14 -35.78
C PRO A 175 -5.04 -0.32 -37.08
N LYS A 176 -5.19 -0.96 -38.24
CA LYS A 176 -5.19 -0.30 -39.56
C LYS A 176 -6.58 0.15 -40.05
N ARG A 177 -7.66 -0.13 -39.30
CA ARG A 177 -9.05 0.11 -39.75
C ARG A 177 -9.56 1.52 -39.43
N SER A 178 -9.67 1.89 -38.16
CA SER A 178 -10.06 3.26 -37.74
C SER A 178 -9.68 3.50 -36.27
N TRP A 179 -9.47 4.77 -35.90
CA TRP A 179 -9.13 5.16 -34.53
C TRP A 179 -10.17 4.69 -33.51
N ARG A 180 -11.45 4.86 -33.83
CA ARG A 180 -12.57 4.38 -32.99
C ARG A 180 -12.53 2.86 -32.77
N LEU A 181 -12.23 2.10 -33.82
CA LEU A 181 -12.18 0.65 -33.73
C LEU A 181 -11.00 0.21 -32.88
N LEU A 182 -9.84 0.83 -33.05
CA LEU A 182 -8.67 0.59 -32.21
C LEU A 182 -8.96 0.86 -30.73
N LEU A 183 -9.55 2.01 -30.38
CA LEU A 183 -9.94 2.32 -29.00
C LEU A 183 -10.94 1.30 -28.43
N THR A 184 -11.89 0.85 -29.24
CA THR A 184 -12.87 -0.17 -28.83
C THR A 184 -12.21 -1.53 -28.59
N ASP A 185 -11.30 -1.94 -29.47
CA ASP A 185 -10.59 -3.21 -29.37
C ASP A 185 -9.64 -3.20 -28.17
N GLN A 186 -8.91 -2.09 -27.93
CA GLN A 186 -8.06 -1.90 -26.76
C GLN A 186 -8.86 -1.93 -25.46
N HIS A 187 -9.98 -1.21 -25.37
CA HIS A 187 -10.83 -1.19 -24.18
C HIS A 187 -11.35 -2.59 -23.83
N LYS A 188 -11.80 -3.37 -24.84
CA LYS A 188 -12.23 -4.76 -24.64
C LYS A 188 -11.08 -5.67 -24.20
N LEU A 189 -9.90 -5.54 -24.82
CA LEU A 189 -8.75 -6.40 -24.54
C LEU A 189 -8.19 -6.15 -23.14
N LEU A 190 -7.99 -4.87 -22.78
CA LEU A 190 -7.54 -4.48 -21.44
C LEU A 190 -8.53 -4.95 -20.39
N GLY A 191 -9.83 -4.70 -20.61
CA GLY A 191 -10.88 -5.09 -19.68
C GLY A 191 -10.99 -6.61 -19.50
N LEU A 192 -10.78 -7.41 -20.54
CA LEU A 192 -10.76 -8.88 -20.42
C LEU A 192 -9.53 -9.37 -19.66
N TRP A 193 -8.34 -8.87 -20.01
CA TRP A 193 -7.09 -9.35 -19.44
C TRP A 193 -6.95 -8.97 -17.96
N SER A 194 -7.36 -7.76 -17.59
CA SER A 194 -7.29 -7.29 -16.20
C SER A 194 -8.48 -7.73 -15.34
N LEU A 195 -9.52 -8.34 -15.92
CA LEU A 195 -10.81 -8.61 -15.25
C LEU A 195 -10.69 -9.29 -13.87
N PRO A 196 -10.00 -10.43 -13.70
CA PRO A 196 -9.99 -11.12 -12.41
C PRO A 196 -9.37 -10.26 -11.31
N PHE A 197 -8.26 -9.59 -11.60
CA PHE A 197 -7.55 -8.75 -10.64
C PHE A 197 -8.28 -7.44 -10.35
N THR A 198 -8.81 -6.78 -11.38
CA THR A 198 -9.59 -5.55 -11.20
C THR A 198 -10.89 -5.78 -10.45
N PHE A 199 -11.52 -6.94 -10.61
CA PHE A 199 -12.67 -7.33 -9.80
C PHE A 199 -12.27 -7.51 -8.33
N ILE A 200 -11.19 -8.24 -8.06
CA ILE A 200 -10.67 -8.45 -6.69
C ILE A 200 -10.33 -7.10 -6.05
N LEU A 201 -9.52 -6.27 -6.71
CA LEU A 201 -9.10 -4.97 -6.19
C LEU A 201 -10.26 -4.02 -5.95
N ALA A 202 -11.24 -3.96 -6.86
CA ALA A 202 -12.42 -3.14 -6.68
C ALA A 202 -13.31 -3.68 -5.53
N PHE A 203 -13.44 -5.00 -5.41
CA PHE A 203 -14.20 -5.64 -4.33
C PHE A 203 -13.57 -5.37 -2.96
N THR A 204 -12.29 -5.67 -2.82
CA THR A 204 -11.57 -5.49 -1.56
C THR A 204 -11.40 -4.02 -1.21
N GLY A 205 -11.08 -3.16 -2.19
CA GLY A 205 -10.99 -1.71 -2.00
C GLY A 205 -12.32 -1.06 -1.57
N THR A 206 -13.45 -1.58 -2.06
CA THR A 206 -14.78 -1.14 -1.59
C THR A 206 -14.99 -1.49 -0.12
N ILE A 207 -14.67 -2.72 0.28
CA ILE A 207 -14.83 -3.16 1.67
C ILE A 207 -13.90 -2.37 2.60
N LEU A 208 -12.62 -2.24 2.25
CA LEU A 208 -11.64 -1.51 3.05
C LEU A 208 -11.98 -0.02 3.16
N GLY A 209 -12.36 0.61 2.04
CA GLY A 209 -12.73 2.02 2.00
C GLY A 209 -14.04 2.33 2.72
N LEU A 210 -14.99 1.38 2.79
CA LEU A 210 -16.28 1.56 3.47
C LEU A 210 -16.37 0.83 4.82
N LEU A 211 -15.25 0.30 5.34
CA LEU A 211 -15.25 -0.54 6.53
C LEU A 211 -15.88 0.17 7.73
N GLY A 212 -15.57 1.44 7.96
CA GLY A 212 -16.16 2.22 9.05
C GLY A 212 -17.70 2.33 8.99
N LEU A 213 -18.30 2.24 7.81
CA LEU A 213 -19.77 2.22 7.62
C LEU A 213 -20.34 0.80 7.73
N ILE A 214 -19.58 -0.22 7.30
CA ILE A 214 -19.98 -1.62 7.30
C ILE A 214 -19.89 -2.23 8.71
N SER A 215 -18.87 -1.88 9.50
CA SER A 215 -18.59 -2.49 10.80
C SER A 215 -19.73 -2.38 11.81
N PRO A 216 -20.41 -1.23 12.01
CA PRO A 216 -21.55 -1.15 12.92
C PRO A 216 -22.74 -2.01 12.47
N ILE A 217 -22.97 -2.10 11.15
CA ILE A 217 -24.03 -2.95 10.57
C ILE A 217 -23.72 -4.42 10.81
N LEU A 218 -22.45 -4.81 10.62
CA LEU A 218 -22.00 -6.18 10.86
C LEU A 218 -22.04 -6.53 12.35
N ALA A 219 -21.64 -5.63 13.24
CA ALA A 219 -21.71 -5.81 14.68
C ALA A 219 -23.16 -6.00 15.14
N LEU A 220 -24.08 -5.17 14.65
CA LEU A 220 -25.51 -5.30 14.95
C LEU A 220 -26.08 -6.64 14.46
N ALA A 221 -25.75 -7.05 13.22
CA ALA A 221 -26.28 -8.26 12.62
C ALA A 221 -25.67 -9.57 13.18
N ALA A 222 -24.39 -9.56 13.54
CA ALA A 222 -23.67 -10.76 14.00
C ALA A 222 -23.65 -10.91 15.52
N PHE A 223 -23.76 -9.80 16.27
CA PHE A 223 -23.63 -9.79 17.74
C PHE A 223 -24.85 -9.18 18.44
N ASN A 224 -25.98 -8.98 17.75
CA ASN A 224 -27.20 -8.37 18.31
C ASN A 224 -26.98 -7.00 19.00
N GLY A 225 -25.96 -6.25 18.54
CA GLY A 225 -25.61 -4.96 19.14
C GLY A 225 -24.65 -5.03 20.35
N ASP A 226 -24.16 -6.22 20.72
CA ASP A 226 -23.14 -6.39 21.75
C ASP A 226 -21.75 -6.01 21.19
N VAL A 227 -21.39 -4.73 21.39
CA VAL A 227 -20.14 -4.13 20.89
C VAL A 227 -18.92 -4.74 21.56
N GLU A 228 -19.02 -5.13 22.84
CA GLU A 228 -17.90 -5.70 23.60
C GLU A 228 -17.57 -7.10 23.08
N LYS A 229 -18.60 -7.94 22.91
CA LYS A 229 -18.44 -9.27 22.32
C LYS A 229 -17.95 -9.22 20.87
N ALA A 230 -18.40 -8.23 20.10
CA ALA A 230 -17.89 -7.98 18.75
C ALA A 230 -16.41 -7.59 18.76
N THR A 231 -16.01 -6.72 19.70
CA THR A 231 -14.63 -6.28 19.89
C THR A 231 -13.73 -7.44 20.28
N VAL A 232 -14.10 -8.25 21.27
CA VAL A 232 -13.33 -9.42 21.71
C VAL A 232 -13.23 -10.49 20.60
N ALA A 233 -14.30 -10.71 19.84
CA ALA A 233 -14.29 -11.67 18.73
C ALA A 233 -13.36 -11.26 17.58
N VAL A 234 -13.07 -9.97 17.42
CA VAL A 234 -12.25 -9.42 16.32
C VAL A 234 -10.83 -9.08 16.78
N LEU A 235 -10.69 -8.37 17.91
CA LEU A 235 -9.42 -7.90 18.45
C LEU A 235 -8.81 -8.84 19.50
N GLY A 236 -9.55 -9.84 19.97
CA GLY A 236 -9.12 -10.69 21.08
C GLY A 236 -9.31 -10.03 22.45
N PRO A 237 -8.94 -10.72 23.54
CA PRO A 237 -9.04 -10.18 24.89
C PRO A 237 -8.06 -9.02 25.11
N THR A 238 -8.47 -8.06 25.93
CA THR A 238 -7.60 -6.98 26.43
C THR A 238 -6.96 -7.38 27.76
N ALA A 239 -5.79 -6.83 28.08
CA ALA A 239 -5.20 -7.02 29.41
C ALA A 239 -6.10 -6.43 30.50
N GLU A 240 -6.25 -7.15 31.61
CA GLU A 240 -6.83 -6.63 32.84
C GLU A 240 -5.69 -6.12 33.72
N VAL A 241 -5.50 -4.81 33.82
CA VAL A 241 -4.42 -4.23 34.63
C VAL A 241 -4.83 -4.29 36.10
N THR A 242 -4.12 -5.10 36.87
CA THR A 242 -4.38 -5.32 38.30
C THR A 242 -3.57 -4.41 39.22
N GLY A 243 -2.44 -3.89 38.72
CA GLY A 243 -1.44 -3.18 39.52
C GLY A 243 -0.55 -4.10 40.36
N GLU A 244 -0.76 -5.42 40.27
CA GLU A 244 0.07 -6.43 40.93
C GLU A 244 1.07 -7.02 39.93
N TYR A 245 2.34 -7.08 40.32
CA TYR A 245 3.44 -7.46 39.42
C TYR A 245 4.04 -8.82 39.75
N SER A 246 4.40 -9.56 38.70
CA SER A 246 5.06 -10.87 38.74
C SER A 246 6.27 -10.88 37.81
N PRO A 247 7.28 -11.76 38.03
CA PRO A 247 8.32 -12.00 37.05
C PRO A 247 7.73 -12.41 35.69
N VAL A 248 8.31 -11.89 34.60
CA VAL A 248 7.90 -12.27 33.24
C VAL A 248 8.19 -13.75 33.02
N TYR A 249 7.23 -14.49 32.49
CA TYR A 249 7.41 -15.87 32.07
C TYR A 249 8.56 -15.96 31.04
N PRO A 250 9.45 -16.98 31.11
CA PRO A 250 10.62 -17.04 30.23
C PRO A 250 10.27 -16.90 28.75
N LEU A 251 10.73 -15.81 28.13
CA LEU A 251 10.35 -15.42 26.76
C LEU A 251 10.79 -16.43 25.71
N ASN A 252 11.92 -17.10 25.93
CA ASN A 252 12.38 -18.21 25.09
C ASN A 252 11.38 -19.38 25.05
N LYS A 253 10.82 -19.75 26.21
CA LYS A 253 9.77 -20.79 26.28
C LYS A 253 8.49 -20.33 25.60
N LEU A 254 8.20 -19.04 25.63
CA LEU A 254 7.06 -18.46 24.92
C LEU A 254 7.27 -18.52 23.40
N SER A 255 8.47 -18.19 22.92
CA SER A 255 8.85 -18.36 21.51
C SER A 255 8.79 -19.81 21.05
N GLU A 256 9.21 -20.78 21.88
CA GLU A 256 9.05 -22.22 21.57
C GLU A 256 7.58 -22.62 21.43
N ARG A 257 6.70 -22.14 22.32
CA ARG A 257 5.25 -22.38 22.22
C ARG A 257 4.64 -21.75 20.98
N LEU A 258 5.08 -20.55 20.63
CA LEU A 258 4.62 -19.83 19.44
C LEU A 258 4.84 -20.66 18.17
N THR A 259 6.01 -21.29 18.02
CA THR A 259 6.31 -22.17 16.87
C THR A 259 5.39 -23.39 16.79
N ILE A 260 4.86 -23.85 17.93
CA ILE A 260 3.92 -24.98 18.00
C ILE A 260 2.49 -24.52 17.70
N ASP A 261 2.08 -23.38 18.28
CA ASP A 261 0.71 -22.89 18.18
C ASP A 261 0.41 -22.21 16.83
N LEU A 262 1.41 -21.58 16.21
CA LEU A 262 1.36 -20.93 14.91
C LEU A 262 2.47 -21.47 13.98
N PRO A 263 2.38 -22.74 13.54
CA PRO A 263 3.33 -23.29 12.58
C PRO A 263 3.21 -22.57 11.22
N ASP A 264 4.31 -22.46 10.49
CA ASP A 264 4.36 -21.91 9.12
C ASP A 264 3.69 -20.53 8.97
N THR A 265 3.85 -19.68 10.00
CA THR A 265 3.24 -18.35 10.10
C THR A 265 4.32 -17.29 10.23
N SER A 266 4.31 -16.34 9.29
CA SER A 266 5.12 -15.13 9.36
C SER A 266 4.46 -14.12 10.31
N ILE A 267 5.12 -13.84 11.44
CA ILE A 267 4.61 -12.89 12.44
C ILE A 267 4.83 -11.46 11.95
N GLU A 268 3.74 -10.75 11.69
CA GLU A 268 3.78 -9.35 11.23
C GLU A 268 3.66 -8.36 12.38
N PHE A 269 2.98 -8.76 13.47
CA PHE A 269 2.61 -7.80 14.51
C PHE A 269 2.51 -8.47 15.87
N ILE A 270 3.10 -7.84 16.89
CA ILE A 270 3.04 -8.28 18.28
C ILE A 270 2.52 -7.11 19.11
N GLN A 271 1.50 -7.35 19.91
CA GLN A 271 1.01 -6.41 20.92
C GLN A 271 1.44 -6.89 22.29
N VAL A 272 2.02 -6.00 23.07
CA VAL A 272 2.45 -6.25 24.44
C VAL A 272 1.67 -5.32 25.35
N SER A 273 1.02 -5.87 26.37
CA SER A 273 0.23 -5.11 27.35
C SER A 273 0.55 -5.54 28.77
N GLY A 274 0.70 -4.58 29.69
CA GLY A 274 1.00 -4.84 31.10
C GLY A 274 2.46 -5.17 31.40
N LEU A 275 3.39 -4.89 30.49
CA LEU A 275 4.83 -5.05 30.74
C LEU A 275 5.36 -3.82 31.49
N ASN A 276 6.13 -4.04 32.56
CA ASN A 276 6.71 -2.95 33.34
C ASN A 276 8.19 -3.23 33.68
N ILE A 277 8.92 -2.19 34.05
CA ILE A 277 10.33 -2.27 34.43
C ILE A 277 10.48 -1.69 35.83
N ILE A 278 10.83 -2.55 36.78
CA ILE A 278 11.08 -2.14 38.16
C ILE A 278 12.58 -1.88 38.31
N ALA A 279 12.93 -0.66 38.74
CA ALA A 279 14.28 -0.33 39.19
C ALA A 279 14.58 -1.14 40.47
N PRO A 280 15.81 -1.63 40.66
CA PRO A 280 16.14 -2.36 41.87
C PRO A 280 15.86 -1.49 43.10
N GLU A 281 15.09 -2.02 44.05
CA GLU A 281 14.90 -1.36 45.34
C GLU A 281 16.23 -1.35 46.09
N ASN A 282 16.81 -0.15 46.19
CA ASN A 282 17.82 0.19 47.18
C ASN A 282 19.05 -0.74 47.21
N THR A 283 19.92 -0.61 46.22
CA THR A 283 21.24 -1.26 46.24
C THR A 283 22.37 -0.25 46.21
N ASP A 284 23.35 -0.49 47.08
CA ASP A 284 24.62 0.23 47.19
C ASP A 284 25.19 0.59 45.81
N LYS A 285 25.76 1.80 45.69
CA LYS A 285 26.33 2.38 44.44
C LYS A 285 27.42 1.53 43.75
N THR A 286 27.72 0.34 44.28
CA THR A 286 28.75 -0.59 43.82
C THR A 286 28.21 -1.83 43.11
N SER A 287 26.91 -2.14 43.18
CA SER A 287 26.32 -3.26 42.43
C SER A 287 25.68 -2.78 41.12
N LYS A 288 26.21 -3.23 39.98
CA LYS A 288 25.54 -3.15 38.67
C LYS A 288 24.36 -4.12 38.61
N GLU A 289 23.36 -3.98 39.48
CA GLU A 289 22.10 -4.69 39.27
C GLU A 289 21.29 -3.95 38.21
N THR A 290 21.05 -4.64 37.10
CA THR A 290 20.22 -4.15 36.01
C THR A 290 18.74 -4.21 36.42
N SER A 291 17.96 -3.19 36.07
CA SER A 291 16.51 -3.16 36.31
C SER A 291 15.85 -4.47 35.85
N LYS A 292 14.81 -4.96 36.53
CA LYS A 292 14.17 -6.23 36.16
C LYS A 292 12.91 -5.98 35.35
N LEU A 293 12.75 -6.72 34.26
CA LEU A 293 11.49 -6.79 33.53
C LEU A 293 10.49 -7.56 34.38
N VAL A 294 9.33 -6.96 34.63
CA VAL A 294 8.19 -7.55 35.32
C VAL A 294 6.95 -7.37 34.46
N THR A 295 5.87 -8.06 34.81
CA THR A 295 4.58 -7.90 34.14
C THR A 295 3.50 -7.80 35.19
N ASP A 296 2.44 -7.06 34.88
CA ASP A 296 1.17 -7.17 35.59
C ASP A 296 0.69 -8.62 35.54
N ILE A 297 0.00 -9.10 36.59
CA ILE A 297 -0.56 -10.45 36.63
C ILE A 297 -1.52 -10.69 35.44
N GLY A 298 -2.28 -9.66 35.04
CA GLY A 298 -3.16 -9.69 33.86
C GLY A 298 -2.49 -9.22 32.56
N GLY A 299 -1.15 -9.08 32.56
CA GLY A 299 -0.37 -8.73 31.38
C GLY A 299 -0.42 -9.83 30.31
N ILE A 300 -0.52 -9.41 29.05
CA ILE A 300 -0.65 -10.32 27.89
C ILE A 300 0.31 -9.93 26.78
N ILE A 301 0.64 -10.94 25.96
CA ILE A 301 1.33 -10.75 24.70
C ILE A 301 0.56 -11.45 23.59
N LYS A 302 0.25 -10.73 22.53
CA LYS A 302 -0.51 -11.20 21.39
C LYS A 302 0.35 -11.17 20.14
N PHE A 303 0.46 -12.31 19.47
CA PHE A 303 1.11 -12.45 18.18
C PHE A 303 0.05 -12.51 17.10
N SER A 304 0.26 -11.79 16.01
CA SER A 304 -0.58 -11.79 14.82
C SER A 304 0.30 -11.98 13.60
N GLY A 305 -0.06 -12.92 12.74
CA GLY A 305 0.73 -13.25 11.57
C GLY A 305 -0.09 -13.86 10.45
N TYR A 306 0.56 -13.99 9.31
CA TYR A 306 -0.01 -14.59 8.12
C TYR A 306 0.63 -15.93 7.86
N HIS A 307 -0.20 -16.97 7.72
CA HIS A 307 0.26 -18.27 7.25
C HIS A 307 0.78 -18.18 5.80
N ASP A 308 1.96 -18.75 5.56
CA ASP A 308 2.74 -18.52 4.34
C ASP A 308 2.04 -19.01 3.05
N ASP A 309 1.29 -20.13 3.13
CA ASP A 309 0.72 -20.81 1.95
C ASP A 309 -0.81 -20.70 1.82
N LYS A 310 -1.49 -19.95 2.70
CA LYS A 310 -2.95 -19.87 2.73
C LYS A 310 -3.46 -18.48 2.36
N LEU A 311 -4.61 -18.39 1.70
CA LEU A 311 -5.22 -17.11 1.29
C LEU A 311 -6.02 -16.42 2.42
N SER A 312 -6.56 -17.22 3.34
CA SER A 312 -7.27 -16.75 4.54
C SER A 312 -6.42 -17.15 5.73
N ASN A 313 -5.45 -16.30 6.05
CA ASN A 313 -4.24 -16.70 6.76
C ASN A 313 -3.91 -15.86 7.98
N LEU A 314 -4.73 -14.88 8.35
CA LEU A 314 -4.52 -14.15 9.61
C LEU A 314 -4.79 -15.10 10.78
N GLU A 315 -3.72 -15.41 11.51
CA GLU A 315 -3.76 -16.19 12.74
C GLU A 315 -3.26 -15.35 13.90
N THR A 316 -3.85 -15.56 15.06
CA THR A 316 -3.48 -14.84 16.28
C THR A 316 -3.39 -15.80 17.45
N VAL A 317 -2.40 -15.61 18.31
CA VAL A 317 -2.31 -16.31 19.59
C VAL A 317 -1.98 -15.30 20.69
N THR A 318 -2.62 -15.45 21.84
CA THR A 318 -2.43 -14.59 23.00
C THR A 318 -2.00 -15.44 24.18
N TYR A 319 -0.92 -15.03 24.84
CA TYR A 319 -0.39 -15.67 26.04
C TYR A 319 -0.44 -14.71 27.23
N SER A 320 -0.59 -15.28 28.43
CA SER A 320 -0.30 -14.58 29.67
C SER A 320 1.21 -14.34 29.78
N LEU A 321 1.61 -13.10 30.05
CA LEU A 321 3.02 -12.77 30.30
C LEU A 321 3.50 -13.28 31.66
N SER A 322 2.60 -13.53 32.62
CA SER A 322 2.94 -13.97 33.98
C SER A 322 3.07 -15.50 34.07
N THR A 323 2.21 -16.25 33.39
CA THR A 323 2.17 -17.73 33.46
C THR A 323 2.62 -18.43 32.17
N GLY A 324 2.67 -17.72 31.05
CA GLY A 324 2.92 -18.29 29.72
C GLY A 324 1.74 -19.09 29.16
N GLU A 325 0.62 -19.21 29.87
CA GLU A 325 -0.56 -19.94 29.41
C GLU A 325 -1.21 -19.28 28.21
N ARG A 326 -1.71 -20.09 27.28
CA ARG A 326 -2.44 -19.62 26.09
C ARG A 326 -3.85 -19.20 26.49
N ILE A 327 -4.11 -17.90 26.43
CA ILE A 327 -5.40 -17.28 26.78
C ILE A 327 -6.38 -17.38 25.62
N HIS A 328 -5.90 -17.15 24.40
CA HIS A 328 -6.73 -17.07 23.21
C HIS A 328 -5.99 -17.53 21.96
N GLN A 329 -6.70 -18.14 21.02
CA GLN A 329 -6.22 -18.44 19.68
C GLN A 329 -7.32 -18.08 18.68
N GLY A 330 -7.04 -17.12 17.81
CA GLY A 330 -7.94 -16.67 16.76
C GLY A 330 -7.46 -17.18 15.40
N SER A 331 -8.32 -17.94 14.70
CA SER A 331 -8.09 -18.35 13.31
C SER A 331 -9.39 -18.25 12.52
N PHE A 332 -9.26 -17.87 11.25
CA PHE A 332 -10.35 -17.90 10.27
C PHE A 332 -10.46 -19.24 9.54
N ILE A 333 -9.51 -20.16 9.77
CA ILE A 333 -9.55 -21.52 9.24
C ILE A 333 -10.76 -22.27 9.85
N GLY A 334 -11.53 -22.95 9.01
CA GLY A 334 -12.74 -23.68 9.43
C GLY A 334 -13.95 -22.81 9.76
N LYS A 335 -13.86 -21.47 9.65
CA LYS A 335 -15.01 -20.56 9.80
C LYS A 335 -15.88 -20.55 8.53
N GLY A 336 -17.09 -19.98 8.65
CA GLY A 336 -18.05 -19.86 7.56
C GLY A 336 -17.52 -19.07 6.35
N ALA A 337 -18.18 -19.23 5.20
CA ALA A 337 -17.76 -18.62 3.95
C ALA A 337 -17.62 -17.09 4.04
N PHE A 338 -18.51 -16.43 4.77
CA PHE A 338 -18.47 -14.99 4.97
C PHE A 338 -17.21 -14.54 5.71
N GLN A 339 -16.89 -15.17 6.84
CA GLN A 339 -15.70 -14.83 7.63
C GLN A 339 -14.41 -15.05 6.83
N ARG A 340 -14.35 -16.12 6.03
CA ARG A 340 -13.20 -16.40 5.15
C ARG A 340 -13.04 -15.36 4.04
N ILE A 341 -14.14 -14.93 3.42
CA ILE A 341 -14.09 -13.84 2.43
C ILE A 341 -13.60 -12.56 3.08
N PHE A 342 -14.15 -12.21 4.25
CA PHE A 342 -13.74 -11.01 4.98
C PHE A 342 -12.27 -11.04 5.39
N ALA A 343 -11.78 -12.17 5.93
CA ALA A 343 -10.39 -12.37 6.28
C ALA A 343 -9.45 -12.32 5.06
N ALA A 344 -9.93 -12.70 3.88
CA ALA A 344 -9.15 -12.64 2.64
C ALA A 344 -9.07 -11.23 2.04
N VAL A 345 -9.87 -10.25 2.48
CA VAL A 345 -9.93 -8.91 1.89
C VAL A 345 -8.56 -8.21 1.91
N THR A 346 -7.93 -8.14 3.08
CA THR A 346 -6.61 -7.51 3.25
C THR A 346 -5.52 -8.23 2.45
N PRO A 347 -5.28 -9.54 2.61
CA PRO A 347 -4.23 -10.21 1.84
C PRO A 347 -4.47 -10.18 0.34
N LEU A 348 -5.73 -10.19 -0.13
CA LEU A 348 -6.05 -10.04 -1.55
C LEU A 348 -5.79 -8.63 -2.10
N HIS A 349 -5.97 -7.59 -1.30
CA HIS A 349 -5.76 -6.21 -1.75
C HIS A 349 -4.28 -5.84 -1.77
N TYR A 350 -3.56 -6.17 -0.69
CA TYR A 350 -2.14 -5.85 -0.51
C TYR A 350 -1.20 -6.91 -1.10
N VAL A 351 -1.75 -8.05 -1.56
CA VAL A 351 -0.98 -9.19 -2.09
C VAL A 351 0.02 -9.70 -1.05
N LEU A 352 -0.48 -9.98 0.15
CA LEU A 352 0.28 -10.55 1.28
C LEU A 352 0.42 -12.08 1.16
N PHE A 353 0.39 -12.61 -0.06
CA PHE A 353 0.52 -14.02 -0.37
C PHE A 353 1.22 -14.19 -1.72
N GLY A 354 1.85 -15.34 -1.91
CA GLY A 354 2.71 -15.55 -3.08
C GLY A 354 3.97 -14.68 -3.03
N ASN A 355 4.65 -14.56 -4.16
CA ASN A 355 5.93 -13.85 -4.26
C ASN A 355 5.79 -12.50 -4.99
N THR A 356 6.89 -11.76 -5.10
CA THR A 356 6.98 -10.45 -5.77
C THR A 356 6.42 -10.46 -7.20
N TRP A 357 6.51 -11.57 -7.93
CA TRP A 357 5.95 -11.63 -9.28
C TRP A 357 4.44 -11.46 -9.29
N LEU A 358 3.75 -11.94 -8.25
CA LEU A 358 2.32 -11.72 -8.10
C LEU A 358 2.00 -10.23 -7.91
N LYS A 359 2.77 -9.52 -7.07
CA LYS A 359 2.67 -8.05 -6.96
C LYS A 359 2.87 -7.38 -8.33
N VAL A 360 3.87 -7.79 -9.10
CA VAL A 360 4.09 -7.28 -10.46
C VAL A 360 2.89 -7.55 -11.38
N PHE A 361 2.27 -8.73 -11.33
CA PHE A 361 1.05 -9.02 -12.10
C PHE A 361 -0.14 -8.14 -11.69
N TYR A 362 -0.31 -7.88 -10.38
CA TYR A 362 -1.32 -6.95 -9.88
C TYR A 362 -1.06 -5.52 -10.36
N ALA A 363 0.19 -5.06 -10.29
CA ALA A 363 0.60 -3.75 -10.79
C ALA A 363 0.35 -3.59 -12.30
N LEU A 364 0.69 -4.60 -13.11
CA LEU A 364 0.40 -4.60 -14.55
C LEU A 364 -1.10 -4.62 -14.83
N SER A 365 -1.89 -5.32 -14.01
CA SER A 365 -3.36 -5.34 -14.13
C SER A 365 -3.99 -4.01 -13.76
N ALA A 366 -3.48 -3.33 -12.72
CA ALA A 366 -3.88 -1.97 -12.36
C ALA A 366 -3.48 -0.96 -13.45
N LEU A 367 -2.31 -1.12 -14.07
CA LEU A 367 -1.88 -0.31 -15.21
C LEU A 367 -2.80 -0.53 -16.43
N ALA A 368 -3.21 -1.78 -16.69
CA ALA A 368 -4.19 -2.09 -17.72
C ALA A 368 -5.56 -1.45 -17.42
N ALA A 369 -5.97 -1.40 -16.15
CA ALA A 369 -7.19 -0.71 -15.71
C ALA A 369 -7.10 0.82 -15.89
N CYS A 370 -5.93 1.42 -15.64
CA CYS A 370 -5.68 2.82 -15.99
C CYS A 370 -5.88 3.03 -17.51
N GLY A 371 -5.33 2.15 -18.34
CA GLY A 371 -5.55 2.15 -19.80
C GLY A 371 -7.03 1.97 -20.19
N LEU A 372 -7.79 1.16 -19.46
CA LEU A 372 -9.23 0.97 -19.66
C LEU A 372 -9.99 2.28 -19.45
N ILE A 373 -9.67 3.01 -18.39
CA ILE A 373 -10.25 4.31 -18.07
C ILE A 373 -9.93 5.34 -19.17
N LEU A 374 -8.64 5.44 -19.54
CA LEU A 374 -8.20 6.38 -20.59
C LEU A 374 -8.89 6.08 -21.93
N THR A 375 -8.89 4.82 -22.38
CA THR A 375 -9.55 4.40 -23.62
C THR A 375 -11.07 4.60 -23.55
N GLY A 376 -11.69 4.42 -22.38
CA GLY A 376 -13.11 4.69 -22.13
C GLY A 376 -13.46 6.16 -22.31
N ASN A 377 -12.68 7.07 -21.71
CA ASN A 377 -12.85 8.52 -21.86
C ASN A 377 -12.70 8.95 -23.33
N MET A 378 -11.66 8.46 -24.01
CA MET A 378 -11.41 8.75 -25.43
C MET A 378 -12.54 8.23 -26.34
N LEU A 379 -13.05 7.03 -26.06
CA LEU A 379 -14.16 6.45 -26.82
C LEU A 379 -15.46 7.24 -26.62
N TRP A 380 -15.73 7.70 -25.39
CA TRP A 380 -16.89 8.53 -25.08
C TRP A 380 -16.84 9.88 -25.79
N LEU A 381 -15.68 10.55 -25.77
CA LEU A 381 -15.44 11.82 -26.46
C LEU A 381 -15.65 11.67 -27.97
N HIS A 382 -14.99 10.65 -28.56
CA HIS A 382 -15.04 10.43 -30.00
C HIS A 382 -16.45 10.09 -30.49
N ARG A 383 -17.23 9.29 -29.75
CA ARG A 383 -18.61 8.94 -30.11
C ARG A 383 -19.57 10.14 -30.09
N ARG A 384 -19.24 11.19 -29.33
CA ARG A 384 -20.03 12.42 -29.21
C ARG A 384 -19.48 13.59 -30.03
N GLY A 385 -18.43 13.36 -30.80
CA GLY A 385 -17.81 14.41 -31.63
C GLY A 385 -17.06 15.47 -30.82
N HIS A 386 -16.72 15.20 -29.55
CA HIS A 386 -15.91 16.10 -28.74
C HIS A 386 -14.43 15.95 -29.06
N GLY A 387 -13.71 17.07 -29.11
CA GLY A 387 -12.27 17.13 -29.37
C GLY A 387 -11.43 17.39 -28.12
N ALA A 388 -10.13 17.63 -28.35
CA ALA A 388 -9.09 17.91 -27.35
C ALA A 388 -9.44 19.04 -26.35
N GLN A 389 -10.26 20.00 -26.76
CA GLN A 389 -10.60 21.16 -25.95
C GLN A 389 -11.74 20.91 -24.95
N HIS A 390 -12.42 19.77 -25.02
CA HIS A 390 -13.47 19.40 -24.08
C HIS A 390 -12.88 19.19 -22.68
N TRP A 391 -13.62 19.58 -21.63
CA TRP A 391 -13.15 19.50 -20.23
C TRP A 391 -12.65 18.10 -19.88
N LEU A 392 -13.39 17.05 -20.25
CA LEU A 392 -12.98 15.66 -19.99
C LEU A 392 -11.65 15.30 -20.65
N SER A 393 -11.36 15.84 -21.85
CA SER A 393 -10.07 15.62 -22.52
C SER A 393 -8.94 16.33 -21.77
N LYS A 394 -9.17 17.57 -21.33
CA LYS A 394 -8.22 18.34 -20.53
C LYS A 394 -7.97 17.71 -19.17
N SER A 395 -9.01 17.29 -18.47
CA SER A 395 -8.93 16.57 -17.19
C SER A 395 -8.22 15.23 -17.35
N THR A 396 -8.54 14.46 -18.40
CA THR A 396 -7.85 13.18 -18.66
C THR A 396 -6.36 13.41 -18.88
N LEU A 397 -5.97 14.40 -19.68
CA LEU A 397 -4.56 14.66 -19.91
C LEU A 397 -3.87 15.27 -18.69
N GLY A 398 -4.41 16.36 -18.14
CA GLY A 398 -3.81 17.13 -17.06
C GLY A 398 -3.85 16.46 -15.69
N ILE A 399 -4.97 15.84 -15.31
CA ILE A 399 -5.09 15.15 -14.01
C ILE A 399 -4.44 13.77 -14.10
N CYS A 400 -4.87 12.93 -15.04
CA CYS A 400 -4.38 11.55 -15.11
C CYS A 400 -2.93 11.49 -15.61
N GLY A 401 -2.64 12.11 -16.76
CA GLY A 401 -1.27 12.17 -17.27
C GLY A 401 -0.33 12.98 -16.38
N GLY A 402 -0.84 14.07 -15.79
CA GLY A 402 -0.06 14.89 -14.86
C GLY A 402 0.28 14.19 -13.55
N LEU A 403 -0.58 13.30 -13.05
CA LEU A 403 -0.29 12.49 -11.87
C LEU A 403 0.93 11.59 -12.10
N VAL A 404 1.02 10.97 -13.29
CA VAL A 404 2.18 10.14 -13.66
C VAL A 404 3.47 10.95 -13.66
N VAL A 405 3.43 12.17 -14.22
CA VAL A 405 4.57 13.10 -14.22
C VAL A 405 4.95 13.49 -12.79
N ALA A 406 3.97 13.91 -11.97
CA ALA A 406 4.20 14.33 -10.59
C ALA A 406 4.83 13.22 -9.75
N THR A 407 4.33 11.99 -9.86
CA THR A 407 4.93 10.82 -9.20
C THR A 407 6.39 10.65 -9.63
N SER A 408 6.69 10.67 -10.94
CA SER A 408 8.09 10.49 -11.41
C SER A 408 9.06 11.58 -10.92
N ILE A 409 8.60 12.82 -10.82
CA ILE A 409 9.41 13.95 -10.32
C ILE A 409 9.62 13.81 -8.81
N THR A 410 8.63 13.31 -8.08
CA THR A 410 8.72 13.12 -6.62
C THR A 410 9.70 12.01 -6.26
N PHE A 411 9.77 10.93 -7.05
CA PHE A 411 10.84 9.93 -6.93
C PHE A 411 12.24 10.54 -7.10
N ALA A 412 12.41 11.46 -8.05
CA ALA A 412 13.67 12.17 -8.22
C ALA A 412 13.97 13.09 -7.02
N ALA A 413 12.96 13.83 -6.56
CA ALA A 413 13.09 14.74 -5.44
C ALA A 413 13.46 14.04 -4.13
N SER A 414 12.94 12.84 -3.87
CA SER A 414 13.29 12.08 -2.66
C SER A 414 14.78 11.76 -2.59
N GLN A 415 15.40 11.43 -3.73
CA GLN A 415 16.82 11.12 -3.80
C GLN A 415 17.71 12.38 -3.73
N ILE A 416 17.28 13.48 -4.35
CA ILE A 416 18.00 14.77 -4.29
C ILE A 416 17.98 15.36 -2.88
N SER A 417 16.87 15.18 -2.15
CA SER A 417 16.70 15.79 -0.83
C SER A 417 17.80 15.38 0.16
N TYR A 418 18.35 14.17 0.01
CA TYR A 418 19.53 13.72 0.76
C TYR A 418 20.79 14.55 0.51
N ALA A 419 20.95 15.14 -0.68
CA ALA A 419 22.08 16.01 -1.00
C ALA A 419 22.11 17.26 -0.11
N PHE A 420 20.95 17.73 0.35
CA PHE A 420 20.83 18.90 1.22
C PHE A 420 21.10 18.59 2.70
N LYS A 421 21.22 17.31 3.08
CA LYS A 421 21.51 16.86 4.45
C LYS A 421 20.63 17.55 5.50
N PHE A 422 19.34 17.68 5.21
CA PHE A 422 18.37 18.16 6.19
C PHE A 422 18.45 17.31 7.46
N SER A 423 18.34 17.94 8.63
CA SER A 423 18.19 17.18 9.87
C SER A 423 16.91 16.33 9.77
N THR A 424 16.99 15.07 10.19
CA THR A 424 15.84 14.16 10.24
C THR A 424 14.70 14.72 11.09
N GLU A 425 15.02 15.56 12.09
CA GLU A 425 14.03 16.20 12.97
C GLU A 425 13.42 17.48 12.39
N SER A 426 14.03 18.07 11.35
CA SER A 426 13.61 19.38 10.82
C SER A 426 12.29 19.33 10.05
N GLY A 427 11.91 18.14 9.58
CA GLY A 427 10.78 17.96 8.68
C GLY A 427 10.92 18.55 7.27
N LEU A 428 12.04 19.20 6.95
CA LEU A 428 12.19 19.86 5.66
C LEU A 428 12.25 18.88 4.48
N HIS A 429 12.72 17.65 4.73
CA HIS A 429 12.74 16.60 3.71
C HIS A 429 11.31 16.23 3.30
N HIS A 430 10.44 15.85 4.24
CA HIS A 430 9.04 15.54 3.93
C HIS A 430 8.33 16.69 3.21
N LEU A 431 8.50 17.91 3.72
CA LEU A 431 7.82 19.08 3.17
C LEU A 431 8.25 19.33 1.73
N SER A 432 9.54 19.11 1.43
CA SER A 432 10.05 19.26 0.07
C SER A 432 9.42 18.27 -0.91
N GLU A 433 9.21 17.02 -0.51
CA GLU A 433 8.60 15.98 -1.34
C GLU A 433 7.13 16.30 -1.60
N GLU A 434 6.37 16.69 -0.57
CA GLU A 434 4.96 17.09 -0.72
C GLU A 434 4.81 18.32 -1.62
N VAL A 435 5.62 19.36 -1.40
CA VAL A 435 5.59 20.58 -2.21
C VAL A 435 5.91 20.26 -3.67
N VAL A 436 6.91 19.43 -3.94
CA VAL A 436 7.26 19.02 -5.30
C VAL A 436 6.13 18.23 -5.94
N PHE A 437 5.52 17.28 -5.23
CA PHE A 437 4.41 16.49 -5.74
C PHE A 437 3.21 17.37 -6.11
N TRP A 438 2.71 18.18 -5.17
CA TRP A 438 1.51 18.98 -5.37
C TRP A 438 1.71 20.12 -6.37
N SER A 439 2.86 20.78 -6.34
CA SER A 439 3.17 21.86 -7.29
C SER A 439 3.33 21.32 -8.71
N SER A 440 4.05 20.21 -8.90
CA SER A 440 4.21 19.59 -10.22
C SER A 440 2.88 19.08 -10.77
N TRP A 441 2.05 18.43 -9.94
CA TRP A 441 0.73 17.97 -10.37
C TRP A 441 -0.19 19.13 -10.74
N GLY A 442 -0.24 20.19 -9.92
CA GLY A 442 -0.99 21.40 -10.18
C GLY A 442 -0.59 22.07 -11.51
N LEU A 443 0.71 22.16 -11.79
CA LEU A 443 1.21 22.67 -13.08
C LEU A 443 0.75 21.81 -14.26
N MET A 444 0.78 20.48 -14.14
CA MET A 444 0.32 19.58 -15.21
C MET A 444 -1.20 19.64 -15.41
N ILE A 445 -1.98 19.87 -14.36
CA ILE A 445 -3.44 20.09 -14.45
C ILE A 445 -3.76 21.36 -15.26
N LEU A 446 -2.94 22.40 -15.11
CA LEU A 446 -3.11 23.67 -15.81
C LEU A 446 -2.57 23.64 -17.26
N ALA A 447 -1.59 22.78 -17.56
CA ALA A 447 -0.92 22.75 -18.86
C ALA A 447 -1.87 22.61 -20.09
N PRO A 448 -2.93 21.78 -20.09
CA PRO A 448 -3.88 21.67 -21.22
C PRO A 448 -4.66 22.96 -21.54
N TYR A 449 -4.67 23.95 -20.65
CA TYR A 449 -5.29 25.26 -20.89
C TYR A 449 -4.37 26.20 -21.67
N PHE A 450 -3.06 26.02 -21.55
CA PHE A 450 -2.05 26.81 -22.27
C PHE A 450 -1.59 26.13 -23.56
N ILE A 451 -1.44 24.81 -23.56
CA ILE A 451 -1.01 24.02 -24.72
C ILE A 451 -2.22 23.30 -25.32
N LYS A 452 -2.80 23.89 -26.38
CA LYS A 452 -4.02 23.39 -27.02
C LYS A 452 -3.86 22.09 -27.79
N ASP A 453 -2.63 21.76 -28.19
CA ASP A 453 -2.31 20.53 -28.90
C ASP A 453 -2.08 19.37 -27.91
N SER A 454 -3.06 18.48 -27.83
CA SER A 454 -3.01 17.31 -26.92
C SER A 454 -1.98 16.27 -27.31
N PHE A 455 -1.58 16.16 -28.58
CA PHE A 455 -0.52 15.23 -28.98
C PHE A 455 0.83 15.76 -28.51
N LYS A 456 1.11 17.03 -28.82
CA LYS A 456 2.32 17.71 -28.36
C LYS A 456 2.45 17.67 -26.83
N LEU A 457 1.36 17.94 -26.11
CA LEU A 457 1.36 17.90 -24.65
C LEU A 457 1.56 16.48 -24.10
N SER A 458 0.94 15.45 -24.70
CA SER A 458 1.18 14.05 -24.36
C SER A 458 2.66 13.67 -24.52
N HIS A 459 3.31 14.07 -25.62
CA HIS A 459 4.75 13.86 -25.81
C HIS A 459 5.58 14.52 -24.70
N TYR A 460 5.25 15.75 -24.30
CA TYR A 460 5.93 16.41 -23.17
C TYR A 460 5.76 15.64 -21.86
N PHE A 461 4.56 15.14 -21.56
CA PHE A 461 4.33 14.38 -20.34
C PHE A 461 5.12 13.06 -20.34
N LEU A 462 5.15 12.34 -21.46
CA LEU A 462 5.93 11.11 -21.59
C LEU A 462 7.44 11.36 -21.40
N ARG A 463 7.96 12.44 -21.98
CA ARG A 463 9.38 12.82 -21.84
C ARG A 463 9.72 13.31 -20.45
N LEU A 464 8.88 14.14 -19.83
CA LEU A 464 9.09 14.59 -18.45
C LEU A 464 9.09 13.40 -17.49
N THR A 465 8.18 12.45 -17.70
CA THR A 465 8.11 11.22 -16.91
C THR A 465 9.38 10.39 -17.04
N SER A 466 9.83 10.11 -18.27
CA SER A 466 11.05 9.32 -18.48
C SER A 466 12.30 10.02 -17.95
N LEU A 467 12.40 11.35 -18.12
CA LEU A 467 13.50 12.15 -17.58
C LEU A 467 13.50 12.13 -16.04
N GLY A 468 12.35 12.27 -15.38
CA GLY A 468 12.24 12.18 -13.92
C GLY A 468 12.71 10.83 -13.38
N LEU A 469 12.30 9.74 -14.02
CA LEU A 469 12.73 8.38 -13.63
C LEU A 469 14.23 8.14 -13.89
N ILE A 470 14.78 8.59 -15.02
CA ILE A 470 16.23 8.50 -15.27
C ILE A 470 17.01 9.34 -14.26
N PHE A 471 16.53 10.54 -13.97
CA PHE A 471 17.17 11.43 -13.01
C PHE A 471 17.15 10.84 -11.60
N THR A 472 16.08 10.13 -11.24
CA THR A 472 15.99 9.38 -9.97
C THR A 472 17.19 8.41 -9.82
N LEU A 473 17.49 7.62 -10.85
CA LEU A 473 18.59 6.66 -10.84
C LEU A 473 19.96 7.35 -10.75
N ILE A 474 20.12 8.47 -11.45
CA ILE A 474 21.35 9.26 -11.41
C ILE A 474 21.55 9.88 -10.02
N ALA A 475 20.50 10.46 -9.44
CA ALA A 475 20.53 11.06 -8.11
C ALA A 475 20.84 10.01 -7.03
N ASP A 476 20.25 8.81 -7.12
CA ASP A 476 20.51 7.71 -6.19
C ASP A 476 21.98 7.25 -6.26
N GLY A 477 22.53 7.14 -7.48
CA GLY A 477 23.95 6.84 -7.69
C GLY A 477 24.89 7.91 -7.14
N LEU A 478 24.59 9.19 -7.39
CA LEU A 478 25.45 10.31 -6.99
C LEU A 478 25.42 10.60 -5.49
N PHE A 479 24.23 10.64 -4.88
CA PHE A 479 24.07 11.09 -3.50
C PHE A 479 24.10 9.95 -2.49
N ASN A 480 23.65 8.75 -2.87
CA ASN A 480 23.59 7.59 -1.97
C ASN A 480 24.63 6.52 -2.30
N GLN A 481 25.47 6.74 -3.32
CA GLN A 481 26.47 5.75 -3.81
C GLN A 481 25.84 4.42 -4.26
N ARG A 482 24.55 4.44 -4.64
CA ARG A 482 23.78 3.25 -5.05
C ARG A 482 23.68 3.16 -6.57
N TRP A 483 24.82 3.03 -7.25
CA TRP A 483 24.83 2.77 -8.70
C TRP A 483 24.28 1.37 -8.99
N ILE A 484 23.48 1.23 -10.06
CA ILE A 484 22.81 -0.03 -10.43
C ILE A 484 23.77 -1.24 -10.46
N GLY A 485 25.00 -1.05 -10.96
CA GLY A 485 26.01 -2.12 -11.02
C GLY A 485 26.61 -2.54 -9.66
N LEU A 486 26.33 -1.79 -8.59
CA LEU A 486 26.87 -2.00 -7.24
C LEU A 486 25.78 -2.42 -6.24
N THR A 487 24.50 -2.25 -6.57
CA THR A 487 23.36 -2.59 -5.71
C THR A 487 22.91 -4.04 -5.90
N GLN A 488 22.27 -4.61 -4.87
CA GLN A 488 21.73 -5.97 -4.88
C GLN A 488 20.35 -5.99 -4.20
N GLY A 489 19.67 -7.14 -4.26
CA GLY A 489 18.39 -7.37 -3.58
C GLY A 489 17.30 -6.38 -3.98
N TRP A 490 16.53 -5.92 -2.99
CA TRP A 490 15.38 -5.02 -3.21
C TRP A 490 15.75 -3.67 -3.81
N VAL A 491 16.92 -3.10 -3.46
CA VAL A 491 17.40 -1.84 -4.04
C VAL A 491 17.56 -2.00 -5.56
N LEU A 492 18.23 -3.07 -6.01
CA LEU A 492 18.41 -3.34 -7.43
C LEU A 492 17.07 -3.58 -8.13
N ASN A 493 16.15 -4.34 -7.52
CA ASN A 493 14.84 -4.61 -8.09
C ASN A 493 14.04 -3.33 -8.37
N ILE A 494 14.05 -2.38 -7.41
CA ILE A 494 13.37 -1.09 -7.60
C ILE A 494 14.04 -0.26 -8.69
N GLN A 495 15.37 -0.17 -8.69
CA GLN A 495 16.10 0.56 -9.72
C GLN A 495 15.84 0.00 -11.11
N MET A 496 15.76 -1.33 -11.26
CA MET A 496 15.40 -1.99 -12.51
C MET A 496 13.94 -1.69 -12.91
N GLY A 497 13.01 -1.64 -11.96
CA GLY A 497 11.63 -1.23 -12.20
C GLY A 497 11.51 0.22 -12.68
N ILE A 498 12.25 1.13 -12.08
CA ILE A 498 12.35 2.55 -12.49
C ILE A 498 12.95 2.66 -13.89
N LEU A 499 14.05 1.95 -14.16
CA LEU A 499 14.70 1.94 -15.47
C LEU A 499 13.78 1.39 -16.57
N PHE A 500 13.14 0.25 -16.31
CA PHE A 500 12.18 -0.34 -17.24
C PHE A 500 11.04 0.63 -17.54
N SER A 501 10.49 1.27 -16.51
CA SER A 501 9.42 2.26 -16.66
C SER A 501 9.87 3.47 -17.50
N ALA A 502 11.09 3.98 -17.26
CA ALA A 502 11.64 5.08 -18.05
C ALA A 502 11.78 4.71 -19.53
N LEU A 503 12.32 3.52 -19.83
CA LEU A 503 12.44 3.00 -21.19
C LEU A 503 11.08 2.79 -21.85
N LEU A 504 10.09 2.32 -21.09
CA LEU A 504 8.72 2.18 -21.58
C LEU A 504 8.13 3.54 -21.98
N PHE A 505 8.29 4.58 -21.16
CA PHE A 505 7.81 5.92 -21.50
C PHE A 505 8.52 6.51 -22.72
N ILE A 506 9.83 6.28 -22.90
CA ILE A 506 10.57 6.64 -24.12
C ILE A 506 9.99 5.91 -25.33
N TYR A 507 9.75 4.60 -25.21
CA TYR A 507 9.16 3.81 -26.28
C TYR A 507 7.75 4.30 -26.65
N LEU A 508 6.92 4.64 -25.64
CA LEU A 508 5.59 5.19 -25.85
C LEU A 508 5.64 6.57 -26.51
N ASP A 509 6.58 7.44 -26.14
CA ASP A 509 6.79 8.73 -26.79
C ASP A 509 7.13 8.55 -28.27
N TRP A 510 8.03 7.60 -28.58
CA TRP A 510 8.41 7.27 -29.95
C TRP A 510 7.26 6.68 -30.78
N LYS A 511 6.39 5.88 -30.15
CA LYS A 511 5.23 5.27 -30.82
C LYS A 511 4.02 6.19 -30.95
N LEU A 512 3.89 7.21 -30.11
CA LEU A 512 2.77 8.13 -30.13
C LEU A 512 2.80 8.95 -31.44
N PRO A 513 1.69 9.00 -32.21
CA PRO A 513 1.66 9.79 -33.43
C PRO A 513 1.58 11.29 -33.11
N ASN A 514 2.21 12.14 -33.94
CA ASN A 514 2.12 13.60 -33.77
C ASN A 514 0.74 14.18 -34.11
N SER A 515 -0.10 13.46 -34.87
CA SER A 515 -1.48 13.82 -35.18
C SER A 515 -2.28 12.62 -35.68
N ILE A 516 -3.61 12.67 -35.57
CA ILE A 516 -4.50 11.72 -36.26
C ILE A 516 -4.86 12.33 -37.61
N LYS A 517 -4.32 11.79 -38.71
CA LYS A 517 -4.76 12.19 -40.05
C LYS A 517 -6.25 11.86 -40.22
N PRO A 518 -7.12 12.82 -40.60
CA PRO A 518 -8.46 12.47 -41.05
C PRO A 518 -8.31 11.57 -42.28
N LYS A 519 -9.02 10.44 -42.32
CA LYS A 519 -9.10 9.65 -43.56
C LYS A 519 -9.68 10.57 -44.64
N SER A 520 -8.97 10.69 -45.77
CA SER A 520 -9.57 11.22 -47.00
C SER A 520 -10.86 10.43 -47.24
N LYS A 521 -11.97 11.15 -47.40
CA LYS A 521 -13.29 10.56 -47.67
C LYS A 521 -13.25 9.67 -48.90
#